data_AF-B0NAW0-F1
#
_entry.id   AF-B0NAW0-F1
#
_cell.length_a   1.000
_cell.length_b   1.000
_cell.length_c   1.000
_cell.angle_alpha   90.00
_cell.angle_beta   90.00
_cell.angle_gamma   90.00
#
_symmetry.space_group_name_H-M   'P 1'
#
loop_
_entity.id
_entity.type
_entity.pdbx_description
1 polymer ?
#
loop_
_entity_poly.entity_id
_entity_poly.type
_entity_poly.pdbx_seq_one_letter_code
_entity_poly.pdbx_strand_id
1 'polypeptide(L)'
;MSSVSGVITIGYDFENKNVILTQPREVSLNPIETRAIEIILNFFPPSEVSKIHLEKLSDNYTSAFYGENNDFLRFKFTDRTKWLSIRLSAEDMKENLSNPLFSAQSNKKQLHWKAKISDLSELDNFKTFILNACDI
;
A
#
# COMPACT_ATOMS: atom_id res chain seq x y z
N MET A 1 -5.01 -20.45 -22.75
CA MET A 1 -5.96 -20.22 -21.65
C MET A 1 -5.23 -20.49 -20.35
N SER A 2 -4.71 -19.44 -19.72
CA SER A 2 -4.00 -19.54 -18.44
C SER A 2 -5.03 -19.48 -17.31
N SER A 3 -5.11 -20.55 -16.52
CA SER A 3 -5.94 -20.61 -15.32
C SER A 3 -5.40 -19.65 -14.26
N VAL A 4 -6.18 -18.63 -13.91
CA VAL A 4 -5.87 -17.78 -12.75
C VAL A 4 -6.18 -18.59 -11.50
N SER A 5 -5.14 -19.11 -10.84
CA SER A 5 -5.26 -19.64 -9.48
C SER A 5 -5.43 -18.45 -8.54
N GLY A 6 -6.68 -18.15 -8.17
CA GLY A 6 -6.98 -17.10 -7.20
C GLY A 6 -6.85 -17.61 -5.77
N VAL A 7 -6.06 -16.93 -4.94
CA VAL A 7 -6.04 -17.12 -3.48
C VAL A 7 -7.37 -16.62 -2.89
N ILE A 8 -8.19 -17.51 -2.33
CA ILE A 8 -9.42 -17.13 -1.62
C ILE A 8 -9.04 -16.67 -0.20
N THR A 9 -9.38 -15.43 0.15
CA THR A 9 -9.25 -14.94 1.52
C THR A 9 -10.51 -15.27 2.29
N ILE A 10 -10.36 -15.97 3.41
CA ILE A 10 -11.46 -16.37 4.30
C ILE A 10 -11.45 -15.46 5.52
N GLY A 11 -12.43 -14.56 5.61
CA GLY A 11 -12.71 -13.77 6.80
C GLY A 11 -13.87 -14.38 7.60
N TYR A 12 -13.98 -14.04 8.88
CA TYR A 12 -15.13 -14.36 9.72
C TYR A 12 -15.64 -13.09 10.40
N ASP A 13 -16.90 -12.75 10.15
CA ASP A 13 -17.58 -11.66 10.83
C ASP A 13 -18.21 -12.21 12.12
N PHE A 14 -17.68 -11.74 13.25
CA PHE A 14 -18.09 -12.18 14.58
C PHE A 14 -19.42 -11.57 15.03
N GLU A 15 -19.81 -10.42 14.48
CA GLU A 15 -21.08 -9.75 14.81
C GLU A 15 -22.24 -10.49 14.15
N ASN A 16 -22.07 -10.84 12.88
CA ASN A 16 -23.11 -11.52 12.08
C ASN A 16 -22.93 -13.04 12.01
N LYS A 17 -21.87 -13.58 12.63
CA LYS A 17 -21.53 -15.01 12.71
C LYS A 17 -21.49 -15.70 11.34
N ASN A 18 -20.88 -15.06 10.35
CA ASN A 18 -20.80 -15.55 8.98
C ASN A 18 -19.37 -15.53 8.45
N VAL A 19 -19.08 -16.51 7.59
CA VAL A 19 -17.83 -16.57 6.83
C VAL A 19 -17.93 -15.65 5.63
N ILE A 20 -16.97 -14.74 5.49
CA ILE A 20 -16.81 -13.87 4.33
C ILE A 20 -15.77 -14.51 3.43
N LEU A 21 -16.18 -14.92 2.23
CA LEU A 21 -15.28 -15.39 1.18
C LEU A 21 -15.00 -14.23 0.25
N THR A 22 -13.77 -13.70 0.26
CA THR A 22 -13.32 -12.74 -0.74
C THR A 22 -12.48 -13.44 -1.78
N GLN A 23 -12.94 -13.39 -3.04
CA GLN A 23 -12.12 -13.75 -4.18
C GLN A 23 -11.13 -12.62 -4.47
N PRO A 24 -9.91 -12.94 -4.94
CA PRO A 24 -8.98 -11.92 -5.37
C PRO A 24 -9.60 -11.20 -6.57
N ARG A 25 -9.82 -9.89 -6.41
CA ARG A 25 -10.33 -9.05 -7.49
C ARG A 25 -9.16 -8.73 -8.41
N GLU A 26 -9.41 -8.78 -9.72
CA GLU A 26 -8.48 -8.24 -10.71
C GLU A 26 -8.18 -6.77 -10.36
N VAL A 27 -6.89 -6.43 -10.24
CA VAL A 27 -6.48 -5.09 -9.83
C VAL A 27 -6.64 -4.15 -11.03
N SER A 28 -7.78 -3.48 -11.09
CA SER A 28 -7.99 -2.35 -12.00
C SER A 28 -7.49 -1.06 -11.35
N LEU A 29 -6.40 -0.53 -11.90
CA LEU A 29 -5.87 0.79 -11.58
C LEU A 29 -6.39 1.82 -12.57
N ASN A 30 -6.68 3.03 -12.09
CA ASN A 30 -6.92 4.16 -12.99
C ASN A 30 -5.59 4.72 -13.55
N PRO A 31 -5.62 5.63 -14.54
CA PRO A 31 -4.38 6.16 -15.15
C PRO A 31 -3.42 6.85 -14.15
N ILE A 32 -3.96 7.54 -13.15
CA ILE A 32 -3.15 8.23 -12.12
C ILE A 32 -2.50 7.20 -11.19
N GLU A 33 -3.25 6.18 -10.78
CA GLU A 33 -2.73 5.08 -9.98
C GLU A 33 -1.67 4.27 -10.73
N THR A 34 -1.88 4.04 -12.03
CA THR A 34 -0.91 3.38 -12.91
C THR A 34 0.38 4.18 -12.95
N ARG A 35 0.28 5.50 -13.16
CA ARG A 35 1.46 6.36 -13.17
C ARG A 35 2.17 6.42 -11.81
N ALA A 36 1.42 6.46 -10.72
CA ALA A 36 1.96 6.49 -9.37
C ALA A 36 2.72 5.19 -9.06
N ILE A 37 2.16 4.02 -9.41
CA ILE A 37 2.85 2.75 -9.14
C ILE A 37 4.09 2.59 -10.02
N GLU A 38 4.11 3.07 -11.27
CA GLU A 38 5.33 3.11 -12.09
C GLU A 38 6.45 3.92 -11.41
N ILE A 39 6.14 5.09 -10.86
CA ILE A 39 7.10 5.92 -10.13
C ILE A 39 7.64 5.14 -8.91
N ILE A 40 6.75 4.53 -8.14
CA ILE A 40 7.10 3.79 -6.93
C ILE A 40 7.96 2.56 -7.26
N LEU A 41 7.61 1.80 -8.30
CA LEU A 41 8.39 0.63 -8.73
C LEU A 41 9.80 1.02 -9.20
N ASN A 42 9.99 2.22 -9.75
CA ASN A 42 11.32 2.74 -10.10
C ASN A 42 12.18 3.10 -8.88
N PHE A 43 11.64 3.09 -7.66
CA PHE A 43 12.45 3.22 -6.45
C PHE A 43 13.22 1.94 -6.13
N PHE A 44 12.73 0.81 -6.60
CA PHE A 44 13.28 -0.51 -6.31
C PHE A 44 14.35 -0.92 -7.33
N PRO A 45 15.36 -1.68 -6.92
CA PRO A 45 16.22 -2.40 -7.87
C PRO A 45 15.37 -3.34 -8.74
N PRO A 46 15.72 -3.56 -10.03
CA PRO A 46 14.94 -4.42 -10.91
C PRO A 46 14.71 -5.85 -10.38
N SER A 47 15.65 -6.39 -9.60
CA SER A 47 15.53 -7.72 -8.97
C SER A 47 14.46 -7.79 -7.87
N GLU A 48 14.10 -6.65 -7.30
CA GLU A 48 13.15 -6.55 -6.20
C GLU A 48 11.71 -6.33 -6.69
N VAL A 49 11.55 -5.73 -7.88
CA VAL A 49 10.24 -5.46 -8.50
C VAL A 49 9.42 -6.74 -8.68
N SER A 50 10.04 -7.88 -9.03
CA SER A 50 9.32 -9.15 -9.21
C SER A 50 8.72 -9.72 -7.94
N LYS A 51 9.12 -9.22 -6.77
CA LYS A 51 8.57 -9.60 -5.46
C LYS A 51 7.36 -8.73 -5.06
N ILE A 52 7.02 -7.73 -5.87
CA ILE A 52 5.93 -6.82 -5.59
C ILE A 52 4.69 -7.27 -6.35
N HIS A 53 3.58 -7.40 -5.65
CA HIS A 53 2.27 -7.60 -6.24
C HIS A 53 1.26 -6.62 -5.66
N LEU A 54 0.17 -6.41 -6.40
CA LEU A 54 -0.92 -5.54 -5.98
C LEU A 54 -2.15 -6.38 -5.65
N GLU A 55 -2.90 -5.94 -4.66
CA GLU A 55 -4.21 -6.50 -4.33
C GLU A 55 -5.22 -5.39 -4.08
N LYS A 56 -6.47 -5.67 -4.46
CA LYS A 56 -7.60 -4.77 -4.21
C LYS A 56 -8.61 -5.45 -3.28
N LEU A 57 -8.35 -5.31 -1.97
CA LEU A 57 -9.20 -5.87 -0.92
C LEU A 57 -10.47 -5.03 -0.67
N SER A 58 -10.50 -3.79 -1.15
CA SER A 58 -11.66 -2.90 -1.06
C SER A 58 -11.69 -1.91 -2.22
N ASP A 59 -12.83 -1.28 -2.46
CA ASP A 59 -12.95 -0.20 -3.46
C ASP A 59 -12.34 1.13 -2.97
N ASN A 60 -11.81 1.14 -1.75
CA ASN A 60 -11.30 2.35 -1.11
C ASN A 60 -9.82 2.60 -1.36
N TYR A 61 -9.02 1.58 -1.65
CA TYR A 61 -7.58 1.70 -1.90
C TYR A 61 -7.05 0.42 -2.55
N THR A 62 -5.87 0.55 -3.16
CA THR A 62 -5.04 -0.58 -3.60
C THR A 62 -3.95 -0.82 -2.56
N SER A 63 -3.67 -2.07 -2.25
CA SER A 63 -2.54 -2.50 -1.44
C SER A 63 -1.42 -3.00 -2.35
N ALA A 64 -0.18 -2.63 -2.05
CA ALA A 64 1.01 -3.23 -2.61
C ALA A 64 1.68 -4.09 -1.52
N PHE A 65 2.04 -5.30 -1.92
CA PHE A 65 2.69 -6.29 -1.09
C PHE A 65 4.09 -6.56 -1.60
N TYR A 66 5.00 -6.86 -0.68
CA TYR A 66 6.36 -7.28 -0.97
C TYR A 66 6.58 -8.69 -0.41
N GLY A 67 7.03 -9.61 -1.25
CA GLY A 67 7.06 -11.04 -0.91
C GLY A 67 5.64 -11.58 -0.67
N GLU A 68 5.48 -12.53 0.25
CA GLU A 68 4.20 -13.21 0.44
C GLU A 68 3.18 -12.37 1.24
N ASN A 69 3.60 -11.71 2.33
CA ASN A 69 2.66 -11.19 3.34
C ASN A 69 2.98 -9.77 3.84
N ASN A 70 3.96 -9.06 3.26
CA ASN A 70 4.30 -7.72 3.72
C ASN A 70 3.51 -6.65 2.97
N ASP A 71 2.43 -6.17 3.56
CA ASP A 71 1.57 -5.11 3.02
C ASP A 71 2.19 -3.71 3.10
N PHE A 72 3.39 -3.52 2.56
CA PHE A 72 4.23 -2.35 2.82
C PHE A 72 3.60 -0.99 2.46
N LEU A 73 2.70 -0.95 1.47
CA LEU A 73 2.12 0.29 0.96
C LEU A 73 0.64 0.11 0.63
N ARG A 74 -0.16 1.12 0.97
CA ARG A 74 -1.55 1.24 0.53
C ARG A 74 -1.76 2.62 -0.08
N PHE A 75 -2.52 2.74 -1.15
CA PHE A 75 -2.72 4.02 -1.81
C PHE A 75 -4.08 4.18 -2.45
N LYS A 76 -4.48 5.44 -2.61
CA LYS A 76 -5.61 5.83 -3.43
C LYS A 76 -5.25 7.13 -4.14
N PHE A 77 -5.23 7.10 -5.46
CA PHE A 77 -4.92 8.26 -6.27
C PHE A 77 -6.02 8.51 -7.29
N THR A 78 -6.69 9.65 -7.15
CA THR A 78 -7.67 10.16 -8.10
C THR A 78 -7.44 11.65 -8.29
N ASP A 79 -8.17 12.26 -9.21
CA ASP A 79 -8.13 13.72 -9.38
C ASP A 79 -8.47 14.46 -8.07
N ARG A 80 -9.40 13.92 -7.28
CA ARG A 80 -9.92 14.56 -6.06
C ARG A 80 -9.20 14.16 -4.78
N THR A 81 -8.61 12.97 -4.73
CA THR A 81 -7.98 12.48 -3.51
C THR A 81 -6.70 11.74 -3.83
N LYS A 82 -5.61 12.12 -3.17
CA LYS A 82 -4.32 11.46 -3.30
C LYS A 82 -3.75 11.25 -1.92
N TRP A 83 -3.63 9.99 -1.53
CA TRP A 83 -3.02 9.62 -0.28
C TRP A 83 -2.35 8.27 -0.41
N LEU A 84 -1.33 8.09 0.41
CA LEU A 84 -0.64 6.82 0.59
C LEU A 84 -0.50 6.53 2.08
N SER A 85 -0.27 5.27 2.40
CA SER A 85 -0.12 4.79 3.76
C SER A 85 0.99 3.75 3.77
N ILE A 86 2.07 4.04 4.47
CA ILE A 86 3.30 3.23 4.45
C ILE A 86 3.43 2.51 5.77
N ARG A 87 3.78 1.23 5.72
CA ARG A 87 4.18 0.49 6.90
C ARG A 87 5.54 0.99 7.38
N LEU A 88 5.61 1.51 8.60
CA LEU A 88 6.86 1.99 9.17
C LEU A 88 7.46 0.94 10.11
N SER A 89 8.78 0.89 10.18
CA SER A 89 9.48 0.15 11.24
C SER A 89 9.27 0.85 12.60
N ALA A 90 9.54 0.15 13.70
CA ALA A 90 9.46 0.75 15.03
C ALA A 90 10.45 1.92 15.21
N GLU A 91 11.61 1.81 14.54
CA GLU A 91 12.64 2.86 14.51
C GLU A 91 12.15 4.07 13.72
N ASP A 92 11.69 3.88 12.48
CA ASP A 92 11.13 4.96 11.65
C ASP A 92 10.00 5.69 12.37
N MET A 93 9.09 4.96 13.03
CA MET A 93 8.01 5.58 13.80
C MET A 93 8.55 6.49 14.91
N LYS A 94 9.55 6.01 15.67
CA LYS A 94 10.11 6.76 16.80
C LYS A 94 10.80 8.04 16.33
N GLU A 95 11.54 7.97 15.24
CA GLU A 95 12.28 9.10 14.68
C GLU A 95 11.36 10.13 14.00
N ASN A 96 10.20 9.68 13.48
CA ASN A 96 9.33 10.50 12.65
C ASN A 96 8.02 10.91 13.32
N LEU A 97 7.89 10.80 14.65
CA LEU A 97 6.67 11.18 15.38
C LEU A 97 6.13 12.58 15.01
N SER A 98 7.03 13.55 14.82
CA SER A 98 6.70 14.93 14.45
C SER A 98 6.92 15.25 12.96
N ASN A 99 7.15 14.24 12.11
CA ASN A 99 7.41 14.45 10.69
C ASN A 99 6.14 14.93 9.97
N PRO A 100 6.18 16.10 9.30
CA PRO A 100 5.01 16.69 8.63
C PRO A 100 4.46 15.82 7.49
N LEU A 101 5.27 14.96 6.88
CA LEU A 101 4.85 14.03 5.82
C LEU A 101 3.70 13.12 6.28
N PHE A 102 3.69 12.77 7.57
CA PHE A 102 2.69 11.90 8.17
C PHE A 102 1.71 12.66 9.08
N SER A 103 1.52 13.96 8.85
CA SER A 103 0.56 14.79 9.62
C SER A 103 -0.88 14.33 9.48
N ALA A 104 -1.21 13.62 8.39
CA ALA A 104 -2.54 13.03 8.17
C ALA A 104 -2.81 11.78 9.03
N GLN A 105 -1.79 11.22 9.69
CA GLN A 105 -1.95 10.08 10.58
C GLN A 105 -2.34 10.54 11.99
N SER A 106 -3.59 10.26 12.40
CA SER A 106 -4.08 10.60 13.73
C SER A 106 -3.56 9.66 14.83
N ASN A 107 -3.51 8.35 14.56
CA ASN A 107 -3.06 7.36 15.52
C ASN A 107 -1.65 6.86 15.19
N LYS A 108 -0.64 7.41 15.88
CA LYS A 108 0.78 7.08 15.69
C LYS A 108 1.19 5.72 16.27
N LYS A 109 0.27 4.97 16.88
CA LYS A 109 0.50 3.58 17.32
C LYS A 109 0.24 2.55 16.22
N GLN A 110 -0.33 2.97 15.08
CA GLN A 110 -0.59 2.07 13.95
C GLN A 110 0.70 1.82 13.16
N LEU A 111 0.82 0.61 12.61
CA LEU A 111 1.91 0.22 11.72
C LEU A 111 1.96 1.06 10.44
N HIS A 112 0.78 1.33 9.89
CA HIS A 112 0.61 2.13 8.68
C HIS A 112 0.41 3.60 9.01
N TRP A 113 1.26 4.45 8.46
CA TRP A 113 1.15 5.90 8.61
C TRP A 113 0.72 6.55 7.31
N LYS A 114 -0.40 7.26 7.38
CA LYS A 114 -1.02 7.94 6.26
C LYS A 114 -0.36 9.28 5.97
N ALA A 115 -0.11 9.52 4.69
CA ALA A 115 0.30 10.79 4.11
C ALA A 115 -0.70 11.23 3.04
N LYS A 116 -0.94 12.53 2.95
CA LYS A 116 -1.68 13.14 1.84
C LYS A 116 -0.67 13.85 0.95
N ILE A 117 -0.82 13.67 -0.35
CA ILE A 117 -0.01 14.38 -1.35
C ILE A 117 -0.95 15.19 -2.25
N SER A 118 -0.46 16.28 -2.83
CA SER A 118 -1.23 17.06 -3.81
C SER A 118 -0.85 16.65 -5.24
N ASP A 119 0.41 16.30 -5.46
CA ASP A 119 0.96 15.89 -6.74
C ASP A 119 1.80 14.59 -6.67
N LEU A 120 1.92 13.86 -7.78
CA LEU A 120 2.70 12.62 -7.83
C LEU A 120 4.22 12.85 -7.70
N SER A 121 4.73 14.04 -8.00
CA SER A 121 6.14 14.39 -7.75
C SER A 121 6.51 14.34 -6.26
N GLU A 122 5.55 14.46 -5.36
CA GLU A 122 5.80 14.34 -3.91
C GLU A 122 6.11 12.90 -3.48
N LEU A 123 5.90 11.90 -4.34
CA LEU A 123 6.19 10.49 -4.04
C LEU A 123 7.69 10.27 -3.71
N ASP A 124 8.59 11.06 -4.28
CA ASP A 124 10.03 10.97 -4.01
C ASP A 124 10.36 11.22 -2.52
N ASN A 125 9.56 12.04 -1.83
CA ASN A 125 9.74 12.30 -0.40
C ASN A 125 9.50 11.06 0.47
N PHE A 126 8.87 10.03 -0.09
CA PHE A 126 8.52 8.79 0.60
C PHE A 126 9.43 7.62 0.24
N LYS A 127 10.37 7.82 -0.69
CA LYS A 127 11.23 6.74 -1.22
C LYS A 127 11.89 5.93 -0.11
N THR A 128 12.59 6.59 0.82
CA THR A 128 13.30 5.91 1.91
C THR A 128 12.34 5.09 2.78
N PHE A 129 11.19 5.65 3.15
CA PHE A 129 10.20 4.92 3.96
C PHE A 129 9.62 3.70 3.22
N ILE A 130 9.41 3.80 1.91
CA ILE A 130 8.90 2.71 1.08
C ILE A 130 9.92 1.56 0.99
N LEU A 131 11.21 1.88 0.81
CA LEU A 131 12.27 0.88 0.75
C LEU A 131 12.52 0.23 2.12
N ASN A 132 12.60 1.03 3.19
CA ASN A 132 12.69 0.54 4.57
C ASN A 132 11.53 -0.39 4.92
N ALA A 133 10.30 -0.10 4.44
CA ALA A 133 9.14 -0.95 4.67
C ALA A 133 9.27 -2.35 4.05
N CYS A 134 10.21 -2.54 3.12
CA CYS A 134 10.52 -3.79 2.43
C CYS A 134 11.90 -4.37 2.85
N ASP A 135 12.56 -3.79 3.86
CA ASP A 135 13.91 -4.14 4.29
C ASP A 135 14.96 -4.03 3.16
N ILE A 136 14.85 -2.98 2.31
CA ILE A 136 15.77 -2.65 1.19
C ILE A 136 16.49 -1.33 1.49
#